data_AF-A0A925JHN1-F1
#
_entry.id   AF-A0A925JHN1-F1
#
_cell.length_a   1.000
_cell.length_b   1.000
_cell.length_c   1.000
_cell.angle_alpha   90.00
_cell.angle_beta   90.00
_cell.angle_gamma   90.00
#
_symmetry.space_group_name_H-M   'P 1'
#
loop_
_entity.id
_entity.type
_entity.pdbx_description
1 polymer ?
#
loop_
_entity_poly.entity_id
_entity_poly.type
_entity_poly.pdbx_seq_one_letter_code
_entity_poly.pdbx_strand_id
1 'polypeptide(L)'
;MDIYLVVNFIISQCVEKTFSSKDIFILGTNPSETFTGKEGAKRLLHGDWAYWGEVKFLLDGSRMDQYNNAVYVAMGGEIKIDIWHLRFPLRITAVMLKENSNWLISKLQFQYDMNTNLIIFSLLTAIGFSVSLVLTLAMLLWSWMNKKPGFVTKYRIKRVMI
;
A
#
# COMPACT_ATOMS: atom_id res chain seq x y z
N MET A 1 26.47 8.44 -19.76
CA MET A 1 25.20 9.22 -19.67
C MET A 1 24.54 8.80 -18.37
N ASP A 2 24.30 9.75 -17.47
CA ASP A 2 23.78 9.46 -16.13
C ASP A 2 22.33 8.96 -16.22
N ILE A 3 22.04 7.80 -15.61
CA ILE A 3 20.71 7.18 -15.64
C ILE A 3 19.65 8.14 -15.10
N TYR A 4 20.00 8.95 -14.10
CA TYR A 4 19.11 9.96 -13.53
C TYR A 4 18.71 11.04 -14.55
N LEU A 5 19.64 11.50 -15.38
CA LEU A 5 19.36 12.48 -16.42
C LEU A 5 18.41 11.92 -17.49
N VAL A 6 18.59 10.64 -17.84
CA VAL A 6 17.73 9.96 -18.82
C VAL A 6 16.30 9.82 -18.28
N VAL A 7 16.14 9.37 -17.03
CA VAL A 7 14.83 9.21 -16.40
C VAL A 7 14.11 10.55 -16.28
N ASN A 8 14.79 11.60 -15.81
CA ASN A 8 14.23 12.95 -15.72
C ASN A 8 13.74 13.46 -17.09
N PHE A 9 14.52 13.20 -18.14
CA PHE A 9 14.16 13.59 -19.50
C PHE A 9 12.92 12.84 -20.00
N ILE A 10 12.87 11.52 -19.82
CA ILE A 10 11.73 10.68 -20.23
C ILE A 10 10.46 11.11 -19.48
N ILE A 11 10.53 11.30 -18.16
CA ILE A 11 9.40 11.73 -17.35
C ILE A 11 8.91 13.10 -17.80
N SER A 12 9.82 14.04 -18.06
CA SER A 12 9.45 15.37 -18.55
C SER A 12 8.74 15.28 -19.90
N GLN A 13 9.26 14.50 -20.84
CA GLN A 13 8.62 14.30 -22.15
C GLN A 13 7.25 13.62 -22.04
N CYS A 14 7.10 12.65 -21.14
CA CYS A 14 5.83 12.01 -20.86
C CYS A 14 4.81 13.03 -20.37
N VAL A 15 5.14 13.80 -19.32
CA VAL A 15 4.24 14.79 -18.72
C VAL A 15 3.83 15.86 -19.72
N GLU A 16 4.78 16.35 -20.54
CA GLU A 16 4.47 17.36 -21.55
C GLU A 16 3.48 16.86 -22.61
N LYS A 17 3.51 15.57 -22.95
CA LYS A 17 2.66 14.98 -23.99
C LYS A 17 1.32 14.45 -23.49
N THR A 18 1.23 14.09 -22.22
CA THR A 18 0.04 13.39 -21.69
C THR A 18 -0.80 14.22 -20.73
N PHE A 19 -0.23 15.24 -20.08
CA PHE A 19 -0.96 16.08 -19.13
C PHE A 19 -1.31 17.45 -19.72
N SER A 20 -2.49 17.93 -19.35
CA SER A 20 -3.03 19.23 -19.76
C SER A 20 -2.15 20.37 -19.23
N SER A 21 -2.17 21.51 -19.91
CA SER A 21 -1.55 22.73 -19.34
C SER A 21 -2.40 23.38 -18.24
N LYS A 22 -3.64 22.91 -18.05
CA LYS A 22 -4.69 23.54 -17.25
C LYS A 22 -5.21 22.57 -16.19
N ASP A 23 -5.34 23.11 -14.98
CA ASP A 23 -6.10 22.46 -13.89
C ASP A 23 -5.69 21.00 -13.61
N ILE A 24 -4.39 20.68 -13.76
CA ILE A 24 -3.87 19.35 -13.40
C ILE A 24 -4.05 19.14 -11.90
N PHE A 25 -4.80 18.11 -11.53
CA PHE A 25 -4.97 17.68 -10.15
C PHE A 25 -4.94 16.16 -10.07
N ILE A 26 -4.05 15.62 -9.23
CA ILE A 26 -3.83 14.19 -9.10
C ILE A 26 -3.96 13.77 -7.64
N LEU A 27 -4.74 12.73 -7.40
CA LEU A 27 -4.83 12.03 -6.12
C LEU A 27 -4.09 10.70 -6.24
N GLY A 28 -3.03 10.54 -5.45
CA GLY A 28 -2.31 9.29 -5.31
C GLY A 28 -3.09 8.28 -4.48
N THR A 29 -2.43 7.16 -4.17
CA THR A 29 -3.06 6.08 -3.39
C THR A 29 -3.09 6.38 -1.89
N ASN A 30 -2.22 7.29 -1.41
CA ASN A 30 -2.17 7.74 -0.03
C ASN A 30 -3.02 9.01 0.16
N PRO A 31 -3.78 9.15 1.26
CA PRO A 31 -4.51 10.38 1.59
C PRO A 31 -3.70 11.69 1.55
N SER A 32 -2.38 11.64 1.79
CA SER A 32 -1.50 12.81 1.72
C SER A 32 -0.90 13.07 0.33
N GLU A 33 -1.08 12.16 -0.63
CA GLU A 33 -0.54 12.26 -1.99
C GLU A 33 -1.47 13.08 -2.87
N THR A 34 -1.34 14.41 -2.78
CA THR A 34 -2.02 15.34 -3.68
C THR A 34 -0.99 16.08 -4.52
N PHE A 35 -1.17 16.07 -5.85
CA PHE A 35 -0.26 16.72 -6.78
C PHE A 35 -1.01 17.68 -7.70
N THR A 36 -0.37 18.81 -8.00
CA THR A 36 -0.91 19.87 -8.86
C THR A 36 0.09 20.30 -9.91
N GLY A 37 -0.42 20.64 -11.10
CA GLY A 37 0.40 21.09 -12.23
C GLY A 37 1.35 20.02 -12.78
N LYS A 38 2.13 20.41 -13.79
CA LYS A 38 3.08 19.48 -14.45
C LYS A 38 4.19 19.03 -13.50
N GLU A 39 4.69 19.92 -12.64
CA GLU A 39 5.68 19.55 -11.62
C GLU A 39 5.13 18.53 -10.62
N GLY A 40 3.85 18.64 -10.25
CA GLY A 40 3.18 17.62 -9.46
C GLY A 40 3.13 16.27 -10.17
N ALA A 41 2.74 16.26 -11.44
CA ALA A 41 2.73 15.04 -12.27
C ALA A 41 4.12 14.40 -12.40
N LYS A 42 5.18 15.20 -12.58
CA LYS A 42 6.56 14.70 -12.59
C LYS A 42 6.94 14.06 -11.26
N ARG A 43 6.62 14.71 -10.13
CA ARG A 43 6.91 14.15 -8.79
C ARG A 43 6.20 12.82 -8.56
N LEU A 44 4.95 12.70 -8.97
CA LEU A 44 4.21 11.44 -8.91
C LEU A 44 4.94 10.36 -9.71
N LEU A 45 5.20 10.61 -11.00
CA LEU A 45 5.87 9.64 -11.86
C LEU A 45 7.26 9.25 -11.35
N HIS A 46 8.00 10.19 -10.75
CA HIS A 46 9.27 9.89 -10.11
C HIS A 46 9.12 8.97 -8.90
N GLY A 47 8.14 9.24 -8.04
CA GLY A 47 7.84 8.40 -6.88
C GLY A 47 7.41 7.01 -7.31
N ASP A 48 6.41 6.93 -8.18
CA ASP A 48 5.87 5.67 -8.67
C ASP A 48 6.96 4.87 -9.40
N TRP A 49 7.75 5.48 -10.28
CA TRP A 49 8.86 4.80 -10.95
C TRP A 49 9.92 4.24 -9.99
N ALA A 50 10.17 4.91 -8.86
CA ALA A 50 11.18 4.48 -7.90
C ALA A 50 10.73 3.29 -7.04
N TYR A 51 9.41 3.13 -6.82
CA TYR A 51 8.89 2.20 -5.82
C TYR A 51 7.91 1.16 -6.37
N TRP A 52 7.25 1.47 -7.48
CA TRP A 52 6.32 0.56 -8.14
C TRP A 52 7.15 -0.33 -9.06
N GLY A 53 6.99 -1.64 -8.91
CA GLY A 53 7.64 -2.60 -9.80
C GLY A 53 6.90 -2.65 -11.13
N GLU A 54 6.12 -3.72 -11.32
CA GLU A 54 5.33 -3.89 -12.55
C GLU A 54 3.92 -3.31 -12.38
N VAL A 55 3.56 -2.33 -13.22
CA VAL A 55 2.21 -1.76 -13.28
C VAL A 55 1.52 -2.24 -14.54
N LYS A 56 0.39 -2.92 -14.39
CA LYS A 56 -0.42 -3.43 -15.50
C LYS A 56 -1.77 -2.74 -15.52
N PHE A 57 -2.10 -2.09 -16.63
CA PHE A 57 -3.42 -1.52 -16.86
C PHE A 57 -4.34 -2.56 -17.51
N LEU A 58 -5.52 -2.78 -16.92
CA LEU A 58 -6.52 -3.71 -17.44
C LEU A 58 -7.48 -2.93 -18.35
N LEU A 59 -7.12 -2.86 -19.63
CA LEU A 59 -7.91 -2.15 -20.65
C LEU A 59 -9.25 -2.85 -20.92
N ASP A 60 -9.26 -4.19 -20.82
CA ASP A 60 -10.46 -5.00 -20.91
C ASP A 60 -11.36 -4.71 -19.69
N GLY A 61 -12.51 -4.08 -19.95
CA GLY A 61 -13.42 -3.61 -18.89
C GLY A 61 -13.23 -2.15 -18.49
N SER A 62 -12.32 -1.42 -19.16
CA SER A 62 -12.28 0.03 -19.04
C SER A 62 -13.60 0.65 -19.52
N ARG A 63 -14.03 1.70 -18.83
CA ARG A 63 -15.20 2.49 -19.18
C ARG A 63 -14.74 3.89 -19.55
N MET A 64 -15.25 4.36 -20.67
CA MET A 64 -15.03 5.72 -21.13
C MET A 64 -16.38 6.33 -21.45
N ASP A 65 -16.57 7.56 -21.01
CA ASP A 65 -17.72 8.36 -21.42
C ASP A 65 -17.25 9.75 -21.81
N GLN A 66 -17.86 10.31 -22.85
CA GLN A 66 -17.50 11.63 -23.35
C GLN A 66 -18.66 12.58 -23.12
N TYR A 67 -18.38 13.68 -22.45
CA TYR A 67 -19.31 14.78 -22.28
C TYR A 67 -18.68 16.09 -22.70
N ASN A 68 -19.25 16.73 -23.72
CA ASN A 68 -18.70 17.93 -24.36
C ASN A 68 -17.23 17.73 -24.76
N ASN A 69 -16.33 18.50 -24.14
CA ASN A 69 -14.90 18.53 -24.41
C ASN A 69 -14.08 17.74 -23.39
N ALA A 70 -14.73 16.89 -22.61
CA ALA A 70 -14.11 16.04 -21.60
C ALA A 70 -14.41 14.56 -21.84
N VAL A 71 -13.42 13.71 -21.59
CA VAL A 71 -13.56 12.25 -21.52
C VAL A 71 -13.29 11.81 -20.10
N TYR A 72 -14.23 11.07 -19.53
CA TYR A 72 -14.10 10.41 -18.24
C TYR A 72 -13.66 8.98 -18.49
N VAL A 73 -12.59 8.57 -17.83
CA VAL A 73 -12.03 7.23 -17.94
C VAL A 73 -12.06 6.57 -16.57
N ALA A 74 -12.49 5.32 -16.51
CA ALA A 74 -12.32 4.45 -15.36
C ALA A 74 -11.74 3.12 -15.84
N MET A 75 -10.66 2.67 -15.23
CA MET A 75 -10.01 1.41 -15.58
C MET A 75 -9.50 0.67 -14.35
N GLY A 76 -9.44 -0.66 -14.47
CA GLY A 76 -8.74 -1.49 -13.52
C GLY A 76 -7.24 -1.52 -13.81
N GLY A 77 -6.48 -1.96 -12.82
CA GLY A 77 -5.05 -2.18 -12.91
C GLY A 77 -4.58 -3.12 -11.82
N GLU A 78 -3.33 -3.54 -11.94
CA GLU A 78 -2.62 -4.31 -10.93
C GLU A 78 -1.23 -3.72 -10.78
N ILE A 79 -0.80 -3.54 -9.54
CA ILE A 79 0.58 -3.17 -9.22
C ILE A 79 1.26 -4.33 -8.50
N LYS A 80 2.44 -4.70 -8.98
CA LYS A 80 3.33 -5.64 -8.31
C LYS A 80 4.44 -4.85 -7.63
N ILE A 81 4.50 -4.94 -6.31
CA ILE A 81 5.56 -4.30 -5.51
C ILE A 81 6.75 -5.27 -5.41
N ASP A 82 7.93 -4.82 -5.84
CA ASP A 82 9.10 -5.68 -5.97
C ASP A 82 9.62 -6.23 -4.65
N ILE A 83 9.58 -5.42 -3.57
CA ILE A 83 10.15 -5.79 -2.26
C ILE A 83 9.49 -7.04 -1.65
N TRP A 84 8.19 -7.24 -1.90
CA TRP A 84 7.40 -8.31 -1.29
C TRP A 84 6.75 -9.25 -2.30
N HIS A 85 6.94 -9.01 -3.60
CA HIS A 85 6.25 -9.68 -4.71
C HIS A 85 4.71 -9.72 -4.56
N LEU A 86 4.16 -8.78 -3.79
CA LEU A 86 2.73 -8.65 -3.57
C LEU A 86 2.08 -7.93 -4.74
N ARG A 87 0.91 -8.43 -5.15
CA ARG A 87 0.06 -7.83 -6.17
C ARG A 87 -1.11 -7.14 -5.51
N PHE A 88 -1.29 -5.86 -5.81
CA PHE A 88 -2.40 -5.08 -5.31
C PHE A 88 -3.31 -4.67 -6.47
N PRO A 89 -4.63 -4.90 -6.35
CA PRO A 89 -5.58 -4.39 -7.32
C PRO A 89 -5.62 -2.87 -7.22
N LEU A 90 -5.57 -2.23 -8.38
CA LEU A 90 -5.56 -0.78 -8.54
C LEU A 90 -6.77 -0.37 -9.37
N ARG A 91 -7.39 0.74 -9.02
CA ARG A 91 -8.39 1.42 -9.83
C ARG A 91 -7.87 2.80 -10.18
N ILE A 92 -7.99 3.14 -11.46
CA ILE A 92 -7.60 4.45 -11.98
C ILE A 92 -8.83 5.13 -12.54
N THR A 93 -9.02 6.38 -12.16
CA THR A 93 -10.00 7.26 -12.80
C THR A 93 -9.30 8.50 -13.32
N ALA A 94 -9.70 8.96 -14.50
CA ALA A 94 -9.12 10.12 -15.13
C ALA A 94 -10.17 10.99 -15.82
N VAL A 95 -9.89 12.28 -15.90
CA VAL A 95 -10.61 13.22 -16.76
C VAL A 95 -9.61 13.78 -17.76
N MET A 96 -9.89 13.58 -19.03
CA MET A 96 -9.09 14.10 -20.14
C MET A 96 -9.84 15.25 -20.80
N LEU A 97 -9.14 16.34 -21.10
CA LEU A 97 -9.67 17.49 -21.82
C LEU A 97 -9.07 17.56 -23.22
N LYS A 98 -9.85 17.98 -24.20
CA LYS A 98 -9.33 18.22 -25.54
C LYS A 98 -8.64 19.59 -25.62
N GLU A 99 -7.34 19.59 -25.92
CA GLU A 99 -6.52 20.78 -26.14
C GLU A 99 -5.75 20.64 -27.46
N ASN A 100 -5.90 21.60 -28.38
CA ASN A 100 -5.20 21.60 -29.67
C ASN A 100 -5.27 20.24 -30.41
N SER A 101 -6.45 19.62 -30.40
CA SER A 101 -6.75 18.29 -30.98
C SER A 101 -6.15 17.09 -30.24
N ASN A 102 -5.50 17.28 -29.09
CA ASN A 102 -4.99 16.21 -28.24
C ASN A 102 -5.88 16.02 -27.02
N TRP A 103 -6.06 14.77 -26.58
CA TRP A 103 -6.69 14.46 -25.30
C TRP A 103 -5.62 14.42 -24.22
N LEU A 104 -5.71 15.34 -23.26
CA LEU A 104 -4.70 15.51 -22.21
C LEU A 104 -5.33 15.33 -20.83
N ILE A 105 -4.62 14.67 -19.93
CA ILE A 105 -5.07 14.38 -18.57
C ILE A 105 -5.11 15.68 -17.76
N SER A 106 -6.29 16.03 -17.26
CA SER A 106 -6.50 17.13 -16.31
C SER A 106 -6.70 16.60 -14.90
N LYS A 107 -7.50 15.55 -14.72
CA LYS A 107 -7.68 14.90 -13.41
C LYS A 107 -7.21 13.45 -13.48
N LEU A 108 -6.56 12.99 -12.42
CA LEU A 108 -6.14 11.59 -12.30
C LEU A 108 -6.28 11.17 -10.84
N GLN A 109 -6.76 9.96 -10.60
CA GLN A 109 -6.88 9.40 -9.27
C GLN A 109 -6.51 7.92 -9.30
N PHE A 110 -5.72 7.53 -8.30
CA PHE A 110 -5.35 6.15 -8.03
C PHE A 110 -6.01 5.69 -6.73
N GLN A 111 -6.52 4.47 -6.72
CA GLN A 111 -7.12 3.88 -5.53
C GLN A 111 -6.85 2.39 -5.47
N TYR A 112 -6.42 1.89 -4.31
CA TYR A 112 -6.38 0.45 -4.08
C TYR A 112 -7.79 -0.11 -3.98
N ASP A 113 -8.10 -1.11 -4.81
CA ASP A 113 -9.40 -1.81 -4.81
C ASP A 113 -9.33 -3.02 -3.85
N MET A 114 -8.93 -2.74 -2.62
CA MET A 114 -8.76 -3.75 -1.58
C MET A 114 -10.06 -3.96 -0.82
N ASN A 115 -10.30 -5.20 -0.40
CA ASN A 115 -11.42 -5.50 0.49
C ASN A 115 -11.12 -4.97 1.90
N THR A 116 -11.60 -3.76 2.20
CA THR A 116 -11.38 -3.07 3.48
C THR A 116 -11.84 -3.90 4.67
N ASN A 117 -12.89 -4.72 4.51
CA ASN A 117 -13.37 -5.59 5.59
C ASN A 117 -12.29 -6.60 5.98
N LEU A 118 -11.61 -7.22 5.01
CA LEU A 118 -10.53 -8.16 5.30
C LEU A 118 -9.36 -7.48 6.03
N ILE A 119 -9.02 -6.25 5.65
CA ILE A 119 -7.95 -5.49 6.32
C ILE A 119 -8.33 -5.20 7.78
N ILE A 120 -9.54 -4.71 8.02
CA ILE A 120 -10.04 -4.40 9.36
C ILE A 120 -10.11 -5.67 10.22
N PHE A 121 -10.67 -6.76 9.69
CA PHE A 121 -10.72 -8.03 10.40
C PHE A 121 -9.32 -8.54 10.75
N SER A 122 -8.38 -8.48 9.81
CA SER A 122 -6.98 -8.87 10.04
C SER A 122 -6.34 -8.08 11.18
N LEU A 123 -6.56 -6.75 11.20
CA LEU A 123 -6.07 -5.87 12.26
C LEU A 123 -6.66 -6.23 13.63
N LEU A 124 -7.99 -6.42 13.69
CA LEU A 124 -8.67 -6.81 14.93
C LEU A 124 -8.17 -8.16 15.45
N THR A 125 -8.00 -9.15 14.58
CA THR A 125 -7.43 -10.45 14.97
C THR A 125 -5.99 -10.32 15.46
N ALA A 126 -5.16 -9.48 14.83
CA ALA A 126 -3.77 -9.27 15.25
C ALA A 126 -3.69 -8.64 16.65
N ILE A 127 -4.55 -7.65 16.95
CA ILE A 127 -4.67 -7.07 18.28
C ILE A 127 -5.11 -8.13 19.29
N GLY A 128 -6.16 -8.90 18.98
CA GLY A 128 -6.66 -9.97 19.85
C GLY A 128 -5.58 -11.03 20.17
N PHE A 129 -4.85 -11.48 19.14
CA PHE A 129 -3.71 -12.40 19.31
C PHE A 129 -2.61 -11.80 20.18
N SER A 130 -2.27 -10.54 19.95
CA SER A 130 -1.21 -9.85 20.72
C SER A 130 -1.59 -9.76 22.20
N VAL A 131 -2.84 -9.40 22.51
CA VAL A 131 -3.35 -9.36 23.90
C VAL A 131 -3.33 -10.74 24.54
N SER A 132 -3.82 -11.77 23.82
CA SER A 132 -3.82 -13.16 24.32
C SER A 132 -2.39 -13.67 24.59
N LEU A 133 -1.44 -13.36 23.71
CA LEU A 133 -0.04 -13.73 23.88
C LEU A 133 0.56 -13.07 25.13
N VAL A 134 0.35 -11.75 25.30
CA VAL A 134 0.83 -11.01 26.47
C VAL A 134 0.26 -11.57 27.76
N LEU A 135 -1.06 -11.87 27.81
CA LEU A 135 -1.69 -12.47 28.98
C LEU A 135 -1.12 -13.86 29.30
N THR A 136 -0.91 -14.67 28.27
CA THR A 136 -0.33 -16.02 28.43
C THR A 136 1.09 -15.95 28.98
N LEU A 137 1.92 -15.04 28.44
CA LEU A 137 3.27 -14.80 28.94
C LEU A 137 3.27 -14.29 30.38
N ALA A 138 2.35 -13.38 30.73
CA ALA A 138 2.19 -12.89 32.09
C ALA A 138 1.79 -14.00 33.07
N MET A 139 0.86 -14.89 32.68
CA MET A 139 0.47 -16.06 33.48
C MET A 139 1.62 -17.04 33.68
N LEU A 140 2.42 -17.30 32.63
CA LEU A 140 3.59 -18.18 32.72
C LEU A 140 4.66 -17.59 33.65
N LEU A 141 4.92 -16.28 33.55
CA LEU A 141 5.82 -15.57 34.47
C LEU A 141 5.33 -15.62 35.91
N TRP A 142 4.03 -15.36 36.13
CA TRP A 142 3.41 -15.46 37.46
C TRP A 142 3.53 -16.88 38.03
N SER A 143 3.27 -17.90 37.22
CA SER A 143 3.43 -19.30 37.63
C SER A 143 4.88 -19.62 37.99
N TRP A 144 5.84 -19.15 37.19
CA TRP A 144 7.27 -19.36 37.45
C TRP A 144 7.73 -18.69 38.75
N MET A 145 7.32 -17.43 38.98
CA MET A 145 7.65 -16.70 40.22
C MET A 145 7.04 -17.35 41.47
N ASN A 146 5.87 -17.98 41.33
CA ASN A 146 5.15 -18.61 42.44
C ASN A 146 5.42 -20.11 42.59
N LYS A 147 6.31 -20.71 41.78
CA LYS A 147 6.79 -22.07 42.02
C LYS A 147 7.57 -22.10 43.33
N LYS A 148 6.98 -22.65 44.40
CA LYS A 148 7.69 -22.93 45.66
C LYS A 148 8.83 -23.92 45.37
N PRO A 149 10.05 -23.70 45.91
CA PRO A 149 11.10 -24.72 45.85
C PRO A 149 10.58 -25.98 46.54
N GLY A 150 10.63 -27.11 45.83
CA GLY A 150 10.12 -28.40 46.30
C GLY A 150 10.68 -28.74 47.68
N PHE A 151 9.78 -29.10 48.59
CA PHE A 151 10.09 -29.73 49.86
C PHE A 151 10.98 -30.94 49.61
N VAL A 152 12.27 -30.85 49.97
CA VAL A 152 13.14 -32.03 50.06
C VAL A 152 12.61 -32.85 51.23
N THR A 153 11.78 -33.85 50.95
CA THR A 153 11.34 -34.83 51.93
C THR A 153 12.56 -35.62 52.39
N LYS A 154 13.17 -35.20 53.51
CA LYS A 154 14.22 -35.94 54.20
C LYS A 154 13.63 -37.27 54.66
N TYR A 155 13.91 -38.35 53.92
CA TYR A 155 13.67 -39.71 54.39
C TYR A 155 14.49 -39.93 55.66
N ARG A 156 13.82 -39.91 56.82
CA ARG A 156 14.41 -40.19 58.12
C ARG A 156 14.54 -41.71 58.24
N ILE A 157 15.71 -42.25 57.89
CA ILE A 157 16.07 -43.65 58.16
C ILE A 157 16.11 -43.83 59.68
N LYS A 158 15.10 -44.51 60.26
CA LYS A 158 15.20 -45.03 61.62
C LYS A 158 16.08 -46.29 61.58
N ARG A 159 17.29 -46.23 62.15
CA ARG A 159 18.00 -47.45 62.55
C ARG A 159 17.22 -48.09 63.69
N VAL A 160 16.76 -49.32 63.48
CA VAL A 160 16.40 -50.25 64.55
C VAL A 160 17.71 -50.88 65.00
N MET A 161 18.10 -50.68 66.25
CA MET A 161 19.15 -51.48 66.90
C MET A 161 18.44 -52.56 67.71
N ILE A 162 18.88 -53.80 67.46
CA ILE A 162 18.53 -55.04 68.16
C ILE A 162 18.98 -54.96 69.61
#